data_AF-A0A923RH30-F1
#
_entry.id   AF-A0A923RH30-F1
#
_cell.length_a   1.000
_cell.length_b   1.000
_cell.length_c   1.000
_cell.angle_alpha   90.00
_cell.angle_beta   90.00
_cell.angle_gamma   90.00
#
_symmetry.space_group_name_H-M   'P 1'
#
loop_
_entity.id
_entity.type
_entity.pdbx_description
1 polymer ?
#
loop_
_entity_poly.entity_id
_entity_poly.type
_entity_poly.pdbx_seq_one_letter_code
_entity_poly.pdbx_strand_id
1 'polypeptide(L)'
;MSVFEVLMIVCFGFAWPVNVYNSLRTHSTKGKNLLFLFMIVLAYVFGILHKLTFSRDPALWFYLFNAAMVLADVALYFHNRRREIRAGKAHSYVQVLS
;
A
#
# COMPACT_ATOMS: atom_id res chain seq x y z
N MET A 1 24.92 -5.31 -0.28
CA MET A 1 23.52 -5.66 0.04
C MET A 1 23.46 -7.09 0.56
N SER A 2 22.88 -7.31 1.74
CA SER A 2 22.73 -8.66 2.29
C SER A 2 21.54 -9.37 1.62
N VAL A 3 21.68 -10.66 1.31
CA VAL A 3 20.62 -11.47 0.65
C VAL A 3 19.31 -11.43 1.45
N PHE A 4 19.40 -11.33 2.78
CA PHE A 4 18.25 -11.20 3.68
C PHE A 4 17.47 -9.89 3.49
N GLU A 5 18.13 -8.79 3.16
CA GLU A 5 17.47 -7.50 2.91
C GLU A 5 16.64 -7.58 1.64
N VAL A 6 17.19 -8.17 0.57
CA VAL A 6 16.47 -8.37 -0.69
C VAL A 6 15.28 -9.28 -0.50
N LEU A 7 15.45 -10.41 0.21
CA LEU A 7 14.35 -11.32 0.55
C LEU A 7 13.25 -10.62 1.35
N MET A 8 13.61 -9.82 2.36
CA MET A 8 12.65 -9.05 3.14
C MET A 8 11.83 -8.11 2.24
N ILE A 9 12.48 -7.36 1.34
CA ILE A 9 11.80 -6.42 0.44
C ILE A 9 10.91 -7.15 -0.56
N VAL A 10 11.34 -8.30 -1.07
CA VAL A 10 10.56 -9.15 -1.98
C VAL A 10 9.33 -9.71 -1.27
N CYS A 11 9.48 -10.25 -0.06
CA CYS A 11 8.36 -10.74 0.75
C CYS A 11 7.36 -9.62 1.08
N PHE A 12 7.85 -8.44 1.45
CA PHE A 12 6.99 -7.25 1.60
C PHE A 12 6.31 -6.89 0.29
N GLY A 13 7.01 -7.04 -0.83
CA GLY A 13 6.49 -6.75 -2.14
C GLY A 13 5.33 -7.64 -2.54
N PHE A 14 5.36 -8.93 -2.20
CA PHE A 14 4.26 -9.85 -2.44
C PHE A 14 3.02 -9.60 -1.56
N ALA A 15 3.16 -8.95 -0.41
CA ALA A 15 2.02 -8.60 0.43
C ALA A 15 1.07 -7.60 -0.27
N TRP A 16 1.60 -6.71 -1.11
CA TRP A 16 0.81 -5.69 -1.80
C TRP A 16 -0.08 -6.22 -2.92
N PRO A 17 0.37 -7.06 -3.87
CA PRO A 17 -0.47 -7.70 -4.87
C PRO A 17 -1.62 -8.47 -4.24
N VAL A 18 -1.38 -9.18 -3.13
CA VAL A 18 -2.44 -9.91 -2.41
C VAL A 18 -3.46 -8.92 -1.82
N ASN A 19 -3.01 -7.81 -1.24
CA ASN A 19 -3.90 -6.79 -0.69
C ASN A 19 -4.72 -6.06 -1.77
N VAL A 20 -4.11 -5.78 -2.93
CA VAL A 20 -4.78 -5.20 -4.11
C VAL A 20 -5.78 -6.18 -4.70
N TYR A 21 -5.39 -7.45 -4.87
CA TYR A 21 -6.26 -8.51 -5.38
C TYR A 21 -7.48 -8.72 -4.49
N ASN A 22 -7.30 -8.74 -3.17
CA ASN A 22 -8.41 -8.81 -2.24
C ASN A 22 -9.31 -7.57 -2.36
N SER A 23 -8.73 -6.37 -2.50
CA SER A 23 -9.47 -5.11 -2.70
C SER A 23 -10.30 -5.08 -3.97
N LEU A 24 -9.77 -5.67 -5.05
CA LEU A 24 -10.47 -5.83 -6.33
C LEU A 24 -11.58 -6.87 -6.21
N ARG A 25 -11.30 -8.03 -5.61
CA ARG A 25 -12.24 -9.15 -5.54
C ARG A 25 -13.44 -8.87 -4.63
N THR A 26 -13.23 -8.25 -3.48
CA THR A 26 -14.32 -8.00 -2.53
C THR A 26 -15.15 -6.78 -2.89
N HIS A 27 -14.66 -5.90 -3.78
CA HIS A 27 -15.25 -4.59 -4.11
C HIS A 27 -15.64 -3.78 -2.86
N SER A 28 -15.06 -4.10 -1.70
CA SER A 28 -15.43 -3.50 -0.43
C SER A 28 -14.19 -3.08 0.33
N THR A 29 -14.31 -1.93 0.98
CA THR A 29 -13.26 -1.40 1.86
C THR A 29 -13.45 -1.83 3.32
N LYS A 30 -14.45 -2.69 3.62
CA LYS A 30 -14.66 -3.28 4.95
C LYS A 30 -13.40 -4.00 5.44
N GLY A 31 -12.84 -3.54 6.55
CA GLY A 31 -11.66 -4.12 7.21
C GLY A 31 -10.31 -3.53 6.80
N LYS A 32 -10.25 -2.64 5.80
CA LYS A 32 -8.99 -1.95 5.45
C LYS A 32 -8.79 -0.70 6.31
N ASN A 33 -7.69 -0.67 7.06
CA ASN A 33 -7.29 0.49 7.86
C ASN A 33 -6.48 1.48 7.01
N LEU A 34 -7.11 2.59 6.62
CA LEU A 34 -6.49 3.64 5.79
C LEU A 34 -5.28 4.28 6.49
N LEU A 35 -5.31 4.40 7.82
CA LEU A 35 -4.23 4.99 8.60
C LEU A 35 -2.98 4.10 8.56
N PHE A 36 -3.18 2.78 8.62
CA PHE A 36 -2.10 1.80 8.41
C PHE A 36 -1.50 1.91 7.00
N LEU A 37 -2.35 2.00 5.98
CA LEU A 37 -1.89 2.15 4.59
C LEU A 37 -1.07 3.44 4.39
N PHE A 38 -1.52 4.54 4.99
CA PHE A 38 -0.82 5.83 4.95
C PHE A 38 0.52 5.81 5.70
N MET A 39 0.57 5.18 6.88
CA MET A 39 1.82 4.96 7.62
C MET A 39 2.85 4.21 6.77
N ILE A 40 2.40 3.24 5.97
CA ILE A 40 3.32 2.46 5.13
C ILE A 40 3.83 3.29 3.95
N VAL A 41 2.98 4.09 3.30
CA VAL A 41 3.44 5.07 2.30
C VAL A 41 4.51 5.98 2.89
N LEU A 42 4.26 6.51 4.09
CA LEU A 42 5.20 7.39 4.78
C LEU A 42 6.53 6.68 5.10
N ALA A 43 6.47 5.43 5.56
CA ALA A 43 7.65 4.60 5.80
C ALA A 43 8.46 4.36 4.50
N TYR A 44 7.80 4.11 3.37
CA TYR A 44 8.47 3.97 2.07
C TYR A 44 9.14 5.29 1.64
N VAL A 45 8.49 6.44 1.83
CA VAL A 45 9.07 7.76 1.51
C VAL A 45 10.35 7.99 2.31
N PHE A 46 10.33 7.76 3.63
CA PHE A 46 11.53 7.89 4.46
C PHE A 46 12.61 6.86 4.09
N GLY A 47 12.25 5.62 3.76
CA GLY A 47 13.19 4.58 3.33
C GLY A 47 13.87 4.90 1.99
N ILE A 48 13.12 5.46 1.04
CA ILE A 48 13.65 5.93 -0.26
C ILE A 48 14.59 7.12 -0.05
N LEU A 49 14.19 8.11 0.77
CA LEU A 49 15.04 9.26 1.13
C LEU A 49 16.36 8.80 1.73
N HIS A 50 16.32 7.89 2.71
CA HIS A 50 17.52 7.35 3.36
C HIS A 50 18.46 6.65 2.36
N LYS A 51 17.91 5.82 1.46
CA LYS A 51 18.71 5.15 0.41
C LYS A 51 19.29 6.13 -0.60
N LEU A 52 18.58 7.20 -0.97
CA LEU A 52 19.13 8.23 -1.84
C LEU A 52 20.29 9.00 -1.19
N THR A 53 20.26 9.21 0.13
CA THR A 53 21.29 9.98 0.84
C THR A 53 22.51 9.18 1.28
N PHE A 54 22.36 7.89 1.60
CA PHE A 54 23.44 7.10 2.22
C PHE A 54 24.06 6.03 1.30
N SER A 55 23.27 5.29 0.51
CA SER A 55 23.79 4.22 -0.34
C SER A 55 22.87 3.93 -1.54
N ARG A 56 23.35 4.22 -2.76
CA ARG A 56 22.67 3.85 -4.02
C ARG A 56 22.89 2.39 -4.33
N ASP A 57 22.08 1.54 -3.71
CA ASP A 57 22.06 0.11 -4.00
C ASP A 57 20.92 -0.29 -4.96
N PRO A 58 21.08 -1.39 -5.72
CA PRO A 58 20.04 -1.92 -6.62
C PRO A 58 18.70 -2.21 -5.91
N ALA A 59 18.73 -2.42 -4.59
CA ALA A 59 17.55 -2.61 -3.74
C ALA A 59 16.58 -1.42 -3.77
N LEU A 60 17.03 -0.24 -4.23
CA LEU A 60 16.18 0.93 -4.46
C LEU A 60 15.05 0.64 -5.48
N TRP A 61 15.33 -0.14 -6.53
CA TRP A 61 14.33 -0.49 -7.54
C TRP A 61 13.16 -1.29 -6.95
N PHE A 62 13.45 -2.25 -6.08
CA PHE A 62 12.41 -3.02 -5.38
C PHE A 62 11.60 -2.14 -4.41
N TYR A 63 12.24 -1.15 -3.77
CA TYR A 63 11.55 -0.16 -2.95
C TYR A 63 10.59 0.72 -3.77
N LEU A 64 11.03 1.21 -4.93
CA LEU A 64 10.20 1.99 -5.85
C LEU A 64 9.02 1.17 -6.38
N PHE A 65 9.26 -0.08 -6.77
CA PHE A 65 8.21 -0.98 -7.23
C PHE A 65 7.16 -1.23 -6.13
N ASN A 66 7.61 -1.48 -4.90
CA ASN A 66 6.71 -1.64 -3.77
C ASN A 66 5.92 -0.35 -3.47
N ALA A 67 6.58 0.81 -3.47
CA ALA A 67 5.91 2.08 -3.28
C ALA A 67 4.82 2.32 -4.33
N ALA A 68 5.08 2.00 -5.61
CA ALA A 68 4.09 2.11 -6.68
C ALA A 68 2.88 1.18 -6.46
N MET A 69 3.10 -0.06 -6.01
CA MET A 69 2.02 -0.99 -5.67
C MET A 69 1.17 -0.53 -4.49
N VAL A 70 1.81 0.00 -3.44
CA VAL A 70 1.08 0.60 -2.29
C VAL A 70 0.25 1.78 -2.77
N LEU A 71 0.80 2.65 -3.62
CA LEU A 71 0.09 3.80 -4.17
C LEU A 71 -1.12 3.37 -5.01
N ALA A 72 -0.97 2.30 -5.80
CA ALA A 72 -2.07 1.72 -6.56
C ALA A 72 -3.16 1.18 -5.61
N ASP A 73 -2.81 0.52 -4.51
CA ASP A 73 -3.77 0.04 -3.50
C ASP A 73 -4.51 1.20 -2.83
N VAL A 74 -3.79 2.29 -2.48
CA VAL A 74 -4.37 3.52 -1.93
C VAL A 74 -5.35 4.14 -2.93
N ALA A 75 -4.96 4.28 -4.19
CA ALA A 75 -5.81 4.82 -5.24
C ALA A 75 -7.07 3.96 -5.45
N LEU A 76 -6.90 2.64 -5.45
CA LEU A 76 -8.00 1.68 -5.58
C LEU A 76 -8.94 1.74 -4.36
N TYR A 77 -8.40 1.90 -3.16
CA TYR A 77 -9.16 2.13 -1.95
C TYR A 77 -10.02 3.39 -2.08
N PHE A 78 -9.45 4.52 -2.49
CA PHE A 78 -10.21 5.76 -2.68
C PHE A 78 -11.29 5.61 -3.76
N HIS A 79 -10.99 4.89 -4.85
CA HIS A 79 -11.95 4.62 -5.91
C HIS A 79 -13.13 3.77 -5.42
N ASN A 80 -12.86 2.63 -4.79
CA ASN A 80 -13.90 1.75 -4.24
C ASN A 80 -14.68 2.44 -3.13
N ARG A 81 -14.01 3.23 -2.28
CA ARG A 81 -14.67 4.00 -1.22
C ARG A 81 -15.62 5.05 -1.79
N ARG A 82 -15.23 5.75 -2.84
CA ARG A 82 -16.09 6.72 -3.53
C ARG A 82 -17.34 6.06 -4.10
N ARG A 83 -17.23 4.81 -4.59
CA ARG A 83 -18.38 4.00 -5.03
C ARG A 83 -19.26 3.59 -3.86
N GLU A 84 -18.69 3.15 -2.73
CA GLU A 84 -19.46 2.79 -1.53
C GLU A 84 -20.23 3.98 -0.94
N ILE A 85 -19.63 5.18 -0.90
CA ILE A 85 -20.29 6.41 -0.44
C ILE A 85 -21.46 6.77 -1.37
N ARG A 86 -21.26 6.73 -2.70
CA ARG A 86 -22.35 6.99 -3.66
C ARG A 86 -23.47 5.95 -3.59
N ALA A 87 -23.15 4.72 -3.22
CA ALA A 87 -24.13 3.64 -3.03
C ALA A 87 -24.76 3.63 -1.63
N GLY A 88 -24.46 4.60 -0.76
CA GLY A 88 -25.00 4.70 0.59
C GLY A 88 -24.49 3.63 1.57
N LYS A 89 -23.44 2.87 1.22
CA LYS A 89 -22.88 1.77 2.03
C LYS A 89 -21.78 2.23 3.01
N ALA A 90 -21.34 3.48 2.92
CA ALA A 90 -20.32 4.06 3.78
C ALA A 90 -20.63 5.54 4.07
N HIS A 91 -20.59 5.93 5.35
CA HIS A 91 -20.93 7.30 5.79
C HIS A 91 -19.70 8.23 5.89
N SER A 92 -18.48 7.67 5.99
CA SER A 92 -17.25 8.47 6.15
C SER A 92 -16.04 7.76 5.53
N TYR A 93 -14.90 8.43 5.34
CA TYR A 93 -13.67 7.80 4.84
C TYR A 93 -13.03 6.80 5.83
N VAL A 94 -13.52 6.75 7.08
CA VAL A 94 -12.92 5.95 8.18
C VAL A 94 -13.85 4.83 8.69
N GLN A 95 -15.17 4.94 8.53
CA GLN A 95 -16.14 3.99 9.08
C GLN A 95 -16.97 3.30 7.98
N VAL A 96 -16.86 1.98 7.86
CA VAL A 96 -17.73 1.17 7.00
C VAL A 96 -18.87 0.65 7.87
N LEU A 97 -20.13 0.87 7.45
CA LEU A 97 -21.31 0.38 8.18
C LEU A 97 -21.25 -1.13 8.24
N SER A 98 -21.10 -1.68 9.46
CA SER A 98 -21.13 -3.12 9.76
C SER A 98 -22.39 -3.75 9.19
#